data_AF-A0A375EE39-F1
#
_entry.id   AF-A0A375EE39-F1
#
_cell.length_a   1.000
_cell.length_b   1.000
_cell.length_c   1.000
_cell.angle_alpha   90.00
_cell.angle_beta   90.00
_cell.angle_gamma   90.00
#
_symmetry.space_group_name_H-M   'P 1'
#
loop_
_entity.id
_entity.type
_entity.pdbx_description
1 polymer ?
#
loop_
_entity_poly.entity_id
_entity_poly.type
_entity_poly.pdbx_seq_one_letter_code
_entity_poly.pdbx_strand_id
1 'polypeptide(L)' 'MPWGEDYRETEPYSKGKVGRLYLALSRRGDVSLPVSAELGRPEHLEFRWVPLERAKEVLPPRFWWILQWAQVKVSSEGV' A
#
# COMPACT_ATOMS: atom_id res chain seq x y z
N MET A 1 11.55 -0.71 -11.59
CA MET A 1 11.23 -0.12 -10.27
C MET A 1 12.18 -0.71 -9.24
N PRO A 2 12.53 0.02 -8.16
CA PRO A 2 13.58 -0.41 -7.21
C PRO A 2 13.35 -1.82 -6.64
N TRP A 3 12.09 -2.18 -6.37
CA TRP A 3 11.73 -3.45 -5.72
C TRP A 3 11.17 -4.52 -6.66
N GLY A 4 11.14 -4.26 -7.98
CA GLY A 4 10.73 -5.22 -9.00
C GLY A 4 9.39 -5.89 -8.71
N GLU A 5 9.41 -7.22 -8.62
CA GLU A 5 8.25 -8.08 -8.34
C GLU A 5 8.21 -8.60 -6.89
N ASP A 6 9.05 -8.09 -5.98
CA ASP A 6 8.98 -8.51 -4.57
C ASP A 6 7.64 -8.09 -3.96
N TYR A 7 6.95 -9.04 -3.36
CA TYR A 7 5.61 -8.84 -2.81
C TYR A 7 5.43 -9.56 -1.48
N ARG A 8 4.42 -9.12 -0.74
CA ARG A 8 3.92 -9.84 0.44
C ARG A 8 2.42 -10.08 0.33
N GLU A 9 1.98 -11.23 0.78
CA GLU A 9 0.58 -11.64 0.74
C GLU A 9 -0.09 -11.40 2.08
N THR A 10 -1.30 -10.84 2.09
CA THR A 10 -2.10 -10.78 3.31
C THR A 10 -2.48 -12.18 3.77
N GLU A 11 -2.85 -12.32 5.04
CA GLU A 11 -3.68 -13.46 5.45
C GLU A 11 -4.99 -13.46 4.64
N PRO A 12 -5.64 -14.63 4.45
CA PRO A 12 -6.93 -14.71 3.79
C PRO A 12 -7.97 -13.82 4.49
N TYR A 13 -8.69 -13.01 3.70
CA TYR A 13 -9.76 -12.14 4.17
C TYR A 13 -10.98 -12.26 3.26
N SER A 14 -12.16 -11.87 3.75
CA SER A 14 -13.43 -11.79 3.00
C SER A 14 -13.61 -12.81 1.86
N LYS A 15 -14.30 -13.93 2.15
CA LYS A 15 -14.51 -15.03 1.20
C LYS A 15 -13.19 -15.65 0.68
N GLY A 16 -12.16 -15.69 1.53
CA GLY A 16 -10.89 -16.37 1.23
C GLY A 16 -9.96 -15.64 0.25
N LYS A 17 -10.18 -14.35 -0.01
CA LYS A 17 -9.30 -13.53 -0.83
C LYS A 17 -7.94 -13.36 -0.18
N VAL A 18 -6.88 -13.40 -0.97
CA VAL A 18 -5.50 -13.10 -0.57
C VAL A 18 -5.02 -11.92 -1.41
N GLY A 19 -4.57 -10.85 -0.74
CA GLY A 19 -4.07 -9.66 -1.43
C GLY A 19 -2.56 -9.71 -1.57
N ARG A 20 -2.04 -9.50 -2.78
CA ARG A 20 -0.60 -9.29 -3.01
C ARG A 20 -0.28 -7.79 -2.97
N LEU A 21 0.68 -7.43 -2.15
CA LEU A 21 1.11 -6.04 -1.95
C LEU A 21 2.55 -5.88 -2.44
N TYR A 22 2.74 -4.87 -3.29
CA TYR A 22 4.01 -4.51 -3.91
C TYR A 22 4.45 -3.14 -3.41
N LEU A 23 5.76 -2.89 -3.41
CA LEU A 23 6.31 -1.55 -3.14
C LEU A 23 6.48 -0.80 -4.45
N ALA A 24 5.98 0.43 -4.48
CA ALA A 24 6.13 1.35 -5.59
C ALA A 24 6.75 2.66 -5.12
N LEU A 25 7.54 3.28 -5.99
CA LEU A 25 8.13 4.59 -5.76
C LEU A 25 7.41 5.62 -6.62
N SER A 26 6.82 6.64 -5.99
CA SER A 26 6.37 7.84 -6.70
C SER A 26 7.37 8.97 -6.50
N ARG A 27 7.84 9.56 -7.60
CA ARG A 27 8.74 10.73 -7.55
C ARG A 27 8.01 12.04 -7.21
N ARG A 28 6.67 12.03 -7.33
CA ARG A 28 5.79 13.18 -7.07
C ARG A 28 4.65 12.76 -6.16
N GLY A 29 4.11 13.72 -5.40
CA GLY A 29 3.01 13.47 -4.47
C GLY A 29 1.61 13.55 -5.08
N ASP A 30 1.50 13.80 -6.39
CA ASP A 30 0.21 13.96 -7.06
C ASP A 30 -0.58 12.64 -7.07
N VAL A 31 -1.80 12.65 -6.55
CA VAL A 31 -2.69 11.49 -6.51
C VAL A 31 -4.07 11.88 -7.02
N SER A 32 -4.64 11.07 -7.90
CA SER A 32 -6.00 11.20 -8.40
C SER A 32 -6.84 10.00 -7.96
N LEU A 33 -8.07 10.25 -7.48
CA LEU A 33 -9.06 9.23 -7.15
C LEU A 33 -10.25 9.31 -8.11
N PRO A 34 -10.12 8.81 -9.36
CA PRO A 34 -11.17 8.95 -10.37
C PRO A 34 -12.38 8.06 -10.07
N VAL A 35 -13.47 8.34 -10.76
CA VAL A 35 -14.62 7.44 -10.85
C VAL A 35 -14.21 6.19 -11.62
N SER A 36 -14.45 5.01 -11.03
CA SER A 36 -14.22 3.75 -11.73
C SER A 36 -15.27 3.59 -12.83
N ALA A 37 -14.82 3.35 -14.07
CA ALA A 37 -15.70 3.14 -15.22
C ALA A 37 -16.61 1.91 -15.04
N GLU A 38 -16.13 0.88 -14.34
CA GLU A 38 -16.89 -0.34 -14.04
C GLU A 38 -17.94 -0.11 -12.95
N LEU A 39 -17.58 0.64 -11.90
CA LEU A 39 -18.47 0.85 -10.76
C LEU A 39 -19.44 2.04 -10.95
N GLY A 40 -19.15 2.94 -11.89
CA GLY A 40 -19.89 4.19 -12.11
C GLY A 40 -19.79 5.20 -10.95
N ARG A 41 -18.93 4.93 -9.96
CA ARG A 41 -18.70 5.76 -8.77
C ARG A 41 -17.23 5.68 -8.32
N PRO A 42 -16.76 6.59 -7.44
CA PRO A 42 -15.43 6.47 -6.84
C PRO A 42 -15.28 5.14 -6.12
N GLU A 43 -14.19 4.43 -6.40
CA GLU A 43 -13.80 3.23 -5.66
C GLU A 43 -13.21 3.58 -4.29
N HIS A 44 -12.48 4.70 -4.24
CA HIS A 44 -11.84 5.23 -3.04
C HIS A 44 -12.41 6.63 -2.71
N LEU A 45 -12.57 6.90 -1.42
CA LEU A 45 -13.15 8.16 -0.91
C LEU A 45 -12.09 9.17 -0.49
N GLU A 46 -10.98 8.72 0.09
CA GLU A 46 -9.90 9.58 0.61
C GLU A 46 -8.54 8.94 0.31
N PHE A 47 -7.52 9.79 0.17
CA PHE A 47 -6.12 9.42 0.18
C PHE A 47 -5.32 10.37 1.06
N ARG A 48 -4.25 9.86 1.69
CA ARG A 48 -3.28 10.65 2.45
C ARG A 48 -1.87 10.07 2.34
N TRP A 49 -0.90 10.93 2.06
CA TRP A 49 0.51 10.63 2.32
C TRP A 49 0.77 10.73 3.83
N VAL A 50 1.33 9.67 4.41
CA VAL A 50 1.66 9.63 5.84
C VAL A 50 3.12 9.23 6.02
N PRO A 51 3.84 9.80 7.00
CA PRO A 51 5.12 9.27 7.42
C PRO A 51 4.96 7.80 7.84
N LEU A 52 5.97 6.97 7.53
CA LEU A 52 5.92 5.53 7.74
C LEU A 52 5.66 5.17 9.21
N GLU A 53 6.23 5.96 10.12
CA GLU A 53 6.15 5.83 11.57
C GLU A 53 4.72 6.07 12.08
N ARG A 54 3.94 6.87 11.37
CA ARG A 54 2.54 7.20 11.69
C ARG A 54 1.55 6.31 10.94
N ALA A 55 2.00 5.52 9.97
CA ALA A 55 1.11 4.68 9.14
C ALA A 55 0.30 3.67 9.97
N LYS A 56 0.84 3.20 11.11
CA LYS A 56 0.14 2.30 12.04
C LYS A 56 -1.10 2.91 12.71
N GLU A 57 -1.22 4.23 12.75
CA GLU A 57 -2.37 4.93 13.33
C GLU A 57 -3.57 4.95 12.37
N VAL A 58 -3.31 4.83 11.08
CA VAL A 58 -4.34 4.85 10.02
C VAL A 58 -4.68 3.44 9.56
N LEU A 59 -3.68 2.54 9.51
CA LEU A 59 -3.84 1.20 8.98
C LEU A 59 -4.29 0.18 10.05
N PRO A 60 -5.22 -0.73 9.72
CA PRO A 60 -5.59 -1.84 10.59
C PRO A 60 -4.38 -2.71 10.98
N PRO A 61 -4.36 -3.32 12.19
CA PRO A 61 -3.23 -4.10 12.68
C PRO A 61 -2.71 -5.21 11.76
N ARG A 62 -3.60 -5.82 10.96
CA ARG A 62 -3.24 -6.86 9.99
C ARG A 62 -2.22 -6.41 8.93
N PHE A 63 -2.02 -5.11 8.74
CA PHE A 63 -1.04 -4.57 7.78
C PHE A 63 0.30 -4.18 8.44
N TRP A 64 0.43 -4.25 9.77
CA TRP A 64 1.62 -3.78 10.46
C TRP A 64 2.89 -4.54 10.08
N TRP A 65 2.79 -5.85 9.81
CA TRP A 65 3.92 -6.66 9.38
C TRP A 65 4.35 -6.32 7.94
N ILE A 66 3.40 -5.92 7.07
CA ILE A 66 3.71 -5.41 5.73
C ILE A 66 4.43 -4.07 5.82
N LEU A 67 4.01 -3.18 6.73
CA LEU A 67 4.73 -1.92 6.99
C LEU A 67 6.16 -2.17 7.47
N GLN A 68 6.37 -3.15 8.34
CA GLN A 68 7.70 -3.53 8.79
C GLN A 68 8.57 -4.03 7.63
N TRP A 69 8.01 -4.88 6.76
CA TRP A 69 8.71 -5.32 5.55
C TRP A 69 9.06 -4.13 4.63
N ALA A 70 8.12 -3.22 4.41
CA ALA A 70 8.35 -2.01 3.61
C ALA A 70 9.49 -1.15 4.19
N GLN A 71 9.49 -0.95 5.51
CA GLN A 71 10.53 -0.20 6.21
C GLN A 71 11.92 -0.80 5.98
N VAL A 72 12.04 -2.13 6.13
CA VAL A 72 13.31 -2.84 5.90
C VAL A 72 13.76 -2.67 4.45
N LYS A 73 12.87 -2.88 3.48
CA LYS A 73 13.19 -2.82 2.04
C LYS A 73 13.61 -1.43 1.57
N VAL A 74 12.96 -0.38 2.06
CA VAL A 74 13.30 1.00 1.73
C VAL A 74 14.60 1.44 2.41
N SER A 75 14.88 0.95 3.63
CA SER A 75 16.09 1.33 4.37
C SER A 75 17.34 0.58 3.91
N SER A 76 17.20 -0.66 3.43
CA SER A 76 18.32 -1.49 2.98
C SER A 76 18.89 -1.08 1.63
N GLU A 77 18.08 -0.41 0.81
CA GLU A 77 18.42 0.04 -0.53
C GLU A 77 18.28 1.57 -0.50
N GLY A 78 19.29 2.30 -0.03
CA GLY A 78 19.22 3.74 0.25
C GLY A 78 18.71 4.56 -0.94
N VAL A 79 17.39 4.80 -0.96
CA VAL A 79 16.68 5.72 -1.86
C VAL A 79 16.57 7.08 -1.21
#